data_AF-X1I5W4-F1
#
_entry.id   AF-X1I5W4-F1
#
_cell.length_a   1.000
_cell.length_b   1.000
_cell.length_c   1.000
_cell.angle_alpha   90.00
_cell.angle_beta   90.00
_cell.angle_gamma   90.00
#
_symmetry.space_group_name_H-M   'P 1'
#
loop_
_entity.id
_entity.type
_entity.pdbx_description
1 polymer ?
#
loop_
_entity_poly.entity_id
_entity_poly.type
_entity_poly.pdbx_seq_one_letter_code
_entity_poly.pdbx_strand_id
1 'polypeptide(L)'
;MPNTDPPIDDPSLVEFIYQEAKRRGSVEVLSIATISKARGGKDLSPMGRLKKAGAVAFSDDGDWVADSHLMRRALEYVKMLTLPLISHCEDRRLSQDGVMNEGYISTILGLKGMPKEAEEV
;
A
#
# COMPACT_ATOMS: atom_id res chain seq x y z
N MET A 1 2.89 4.61 6.13
CA MET A 1 2.49 3.69 5.04
C MET A 1 3.71 2.87 4.60
N PRO A 2 3.55 1.74 3.91
CA PRO A 2 4.66 0.82 3.59
C PRO A 2 5.52 1.20 2.37
N ASN A 3 5.27 2.37 1.77
CA ASN A 3 6.00 2.96 0.64
C ASN A 3 7.26 3.75 1.04
N THR A 4 7.94 3.30 2.08
CA THR A 4 9.29 3.77 2.38
C THR A 4 10.32 3.21 1.39
N ASP A 5 11.54 3.72 1.43
CA ASP A 5 12.68 3.15 0.72
C ASP A 5 13.73 2.66 1.74
N PRO A 6 13.87 1.34 1.98
CA PRO A 6 13.16 0.23 1.33
C PRO A 6 11.69 0.08 1.79
N PRO A 7 10.82 -0.59 1.00
CA PRO A 7 9.43 -0.85 1.39
C PRO A 7 9.33 -1.83 2.56
N ILE A 8 8.23 -1.77 3.32
CA ILE A 8 8.06 -2.55 4.55
C ILE A 8 7.58 -3.98 4.27
N ASP A 9 8.42 -4.77 3.61
CA ASP A 9 8.16 -6.17 3.26
C ASP A 9 9.05 -7.19 4.02
N ASP A 10 9.97 -6.70 4.85
CA ASP A 10 10.84 -7.51 5.71
C ASP A 10 10.53 -7.34 7.21
N PRO A 11 10.43 -8.43 7.99
CA PRO A 11 10.19 -8.38 9.44
C PRO A 11 11.18 -7.51 10.23
N SER A 12 12.46 -7.52 9.86
CA SER A 12 13.48 -6.72 10.55
C SER A 12 13.23 -5.22 10.41
N LEU A 13 12.62 -4.78 9.30
CA LEU A 13 12.28 -3.38 9.10
C LEU A 13 11.10 -2.95 9.97
N VAL A 14 10.11 -3.83 10.15
CA VAL A 14 8.99 -3.60 11.08
C VAL A 14 9.52 -3.42 12.50
N GLU A 15 10.39 -4.32 12.95
CA GLU A 15 11.03 -4.26 14.27
C GLU A 15 11.89 -3.00 14.41
N PHE A 16 12.68 -2.65 13.40
CA PHE A 16 13.51 -1.45 13.38
C PHE A 16 12.67 -0.18 13.58
N ILE A 17 11.56 -0.03 12.84
CA ILE A 17 10.66 1.13 12.96
C ILE A 17 10.12 1.23 14.38
N TYR A 18 9.67 0.12 14.95
CA TYR A 18 9.17 0.09 16.32
C TYR A 18 10.25 0.49 17.34
N GLN A 19 11.49 -0.01 17.20
CA GLN A 19 12.59 0.34 18.10
C GLN A 19 13.01 1.81 17.98
N GLU A 20 13.11 2.34 16.76
CA GLU A 20 13.45 3.76 16.55
C GLU A 20 12.34 4.68 17.05
N ALA A 21 11.06 4.32 16.85
CA ALA A 21 9.93 5.03 17.42
C ALA A 21 9.97 5.02 18.95
N LYS A 22 10.29 3.89 19.58
CA LYS A 22 10.44 3.81 21.04
C LYS A 22 11.63 4.64 21.56
N ARG A 23 12.72 4.69 20.80
CA ARG A 23 13.95 5.40 21.19
C ARG A 23 13.85 6.92 21.05
N ARG A 24 13.20 7.39 19.98
CA ARG A 24 13.23 8.81 19.55
C ARG A 24 11.85 9.44 19.41
N GLY A 25 10.81 8.64 19.28
CA GLY A 25 9.45 9.11 19.04
C GLY A 25 8.80 9.68 20.29
N SER A 26 7.84 10.58 20.07
CA SER A 26 6.97 11.12 21.13
C SER A 26 5.58 10.46 21.13
N VAL A 27 5.33 9.55 20.19
CA VAL A 27 4.05 8.87 19.97
C VAL A 27 4.29 7.40 19.64
N GLU A 28 3.25 6.58 19.82
CA GLU A 28 3.26 5.20 19.35
C GLU A 28 3.20 5.15 17.83
N VAL A 29 4.06 4.35 17.21
CA VAL A 29 4.10 4.14 15.76
C VAL A 29 3.76 2.68 15.47
N LEU A 30 2.62 2.47 14.81
CA LEU A 30 2.16 1.15 14.38
C LEU A 30 2.40 0.99 12.88
N SER A 31 3.27 0.05 12.51
CA SER A 31 3.69 -0.14 11.12
C SER A 31 2.67 -0.93 10.31
N ILE A 32 2.46 -0.48 9.08
CA ILE A 32 1.74 -1.22 8.03
C ILE A 32 2.81 -1.87 7.15
N ALA A 33 2.62 -3.13 6.79
CA ALA A 33 3.53 -3.86 5.91
C ALA A 33 2.98 -4.00 4.50
N THR A 34 3.81 -4.38 3.54
CA THR A 34 3.38 -4.53 2.14
C THR A 34 2.49 -5.75 1.93
N ILE A 35 1.58 -5.69 0.96
CA ILE A 35 0.87 -6.86 0.44
C ILE A 35 1.83 -7.71 -0.40
N SER A 36 2.62 -7.06 -1.27
CA SER A 36 3.54 -7.72 -2.19
C SER A 36 5.00 -7.42 -1.89
N LYS A 37 5.88 -8.34 -2.30
CA LYS A 37 7.33 -8.14 -2.19
C LYS A 37 7.76 -6.92 -2.99
N ALA A 38 8.59 -6.07 -2.39
CA ALA A 38 9.06 -4.81 -2.94
C ALA A 38 7.94 -3.89 -3.47
N ARG A 39 6.69 -4.07 -3.01
CA ARG A 39 5.48 -3.43 -3.59
C ARG A 39 5.29 -3.70 -5.09
N GLY A 40 5.83 -4.81 -5.60
CA GLY A 40 5.87 -5.12 -7.03
C GLY A 40 4.62 -5.74 -7.62
N GLY A 41 3.59 -6.06 -6.82
CA GLY A 41 2.31 -6.58 -7.28
C GLY A 41 2.35 -7.97 -7.94
N LYS A 42 3.42 -8.75 -7.72
CA LYS A 42 3.62 -10.09 -8.35
C LYS A 42 3.51 -11.25 -7.35
N ASP A 43 4.23 -11.14 -6.23
CA ASP A 43 4.30 -12.18 -5.20
C ASP A 43 3.88 -11.60 -3.85
N LEU A 44 3.16 -12.39 -3.05
CA LEU A 44 2.84 -12.00 -1.67
C LEU A 44 4.12 -11.79 -0.85
N SER A 45 4.09 -10.76 0.00
CA SER A 45 5.07 -10.56 1.06
C SER A 45 4.99 -11.69 2.09
N PRO A 46 5.98 -11.86 2.98
CA PRO A 46 5.92 -12.84 4.07
C PRO A 46 4.96 -12.41 5.19
N MET A 47 3.67 -12.21 4.86
CA MET A 47 2.63 -11.58 5.71
C MET A 47 2.55 -12.17 7.12
N GLY A 48 2.64 -13.50 7.24
CA GLY A 48 2.63 -14.15 8.56
C GLY A 48 3.84 -13.79 9.44
N ARG A 49 5.03 -13.59 8.85
CA ARG A 49 6.22 -13.13 9.58
C ARG A 49 6.11 -11.64 9.90
N LEU A 50 5.58 -10.85 8.98
CA LEU A 50 5.36 -9.40 9.17
C LEU A 50 4.38 -9.12 10.31
N LYS A 51 3.27 -9.86 10.39
CA LYS A 51 2.37 -9.80 11.56
C LYS A 51 3.12 -10.12 12.86
N LYS A 52 3.91 -11.20 12.88
CA LYS A 52 4.67 -11.61 14.07
C LYS A 52 5.66 -10.53 14.53
N ALA A 53 6.23 -9.78 13.58
CA ALA A 53 7.12 -8.65 13.87
C ALA A 53 6.39 -7.39 14.36
N GLY A 54 5.05 -7.34 14.29
CA GLY A 54 4.24 -6.23 14.81
C GLY A 54 3.51 -5.41 13.76
N ALA A 55 3.45 -5.86 12.50
CA ALA A 55 2.64 -5.17 11.49
C ALA A 55 1.14 -5.24 11.84
N VAL A 56 0.45 -4.10 11.79
CA VAL A 56 -0.96 -3.97 12.19
C VAL A 56 -1.94 -3.96 11.01
N ALA A 57 -1.44 -3.84 9.78
CA ALA A 57 -2.23 -3.91 8.56
C ALA A 57 -1.33 -4.23 7.36
N PHE A 58 -1.95 -4.49 6.21
CA PHE A 58 -1.24 -4.65 4.94
C PHE A 58 -1.72 -3.67 3.87
N SER A 59 -0.81 -3.11 3.09
CA SER A 59 -1.11 -2.21 1.97
C SER A 59 0.03 -2.17 0.96
N ASP A 60 -0.23 -1.95 -0.31
CA ASP A 60 0.82 -1.62 -1.30
C ASP A 60 0.84 -0.12 -1.65
N ASP A 61 0.16 0.71 -0.84
CA ASP A 61 -0.01 2.17 -0.98
C ASP A 61 1.13 2.89 -1.72
N GLY A 62 0.78 3.83 -2.59
CA GLY A 62 1.66 4.40 -3.62
C GLY A 62 1.72 3.58 -4.91
N ASP A 63 1.20 2.35 -4.89
CA ASP A 63 0.96 1.49 -6.05
C ASP A 63 -0.35 0.71 -5.83
N TRP A 64 -0.91 0.17 -6.91
CA TRP A 64 -2.10 -0.67 -6.87
C TRP A 64 -1.77 -2.14 -7.13
N VAL A 65 -2.53 -3.03 -6.50
CA VAL A 65 -2.42 -4.46 -6.76
C VAL A 65 -3.27 -4.82 -7.98
N ALA A 66 -2.66 -4.77 -9.16
CA ALA A 66 -3.35 -5.01 -10.43
C ALA A 66 -3.84 -6.45 -10.61
N ASP A 67 -3.15 -7.44 -10.02
CA ASP A 67 -3.52 -8.84 -10.13
C ASP A 67 -4.63 -9.20 -9.11
N SER A 68 -5.83 -9.45 -9.61
CA SER A 68 -6.99 -9.84 -8.79
C SER A 68 -6.78 -11.16 -8.05
N HIS A 69 -5.98 -12.11 -8.57
CA HIS A 69 -5.63 -13.33 -7.85
C HIS A 69 -4.71 -13.04 -6.66
N LEU A 70 -3.75 -12.13 -6.82
CA LEU A 70 -2.87 -11.70 -5.74
C LEU A 70 -3.67 -10.99 -4.64
N MET A 71 -4.51 -10.03 -5.01
CA MET A 71 -5.38 -9.30 -4.08
C MET A 71 -6.35 -10.26 -3.35
N ARG A 72 -6.99 -11.19 -4.06
CA ARG A 72 -7.86 -12.20 -3.44
C ARG A 72 -7.10 -13.02 -2.40
N ARG A 73 -5.90 -13.52 -2.73
CA ARG A 73 -5.08 -14.28 -1.77
C ARG A 73 -4.69 -13.40 -0.59
N ALA A 74 -4.28 -12.16 -0.82
CA ALA A 74 -3.97 -11.22 0.25
C ALA A 74 -5.16 -11.04 1.21
N LEU A 75 -6.38 -10.89 0.68
CA LEU A 75 -7.63 -10.82 1.46
C LEU A 75 -7.89 -12.10 2.27
N GLU A 76 -7.65 -13.28 1.68
CA GLU A 76 -7.74 -14.57 2.39
C GLU A 76 -6.72 -14.64 3.55
N TYR A 77 -5.48 -14.20 3.33
CA TYR A 77 -4.43 -14.15 4.34
C TYR A 77 -4.74 -13.17 5.47
N VAL A 78 -5.13 -11.93 5.17
CA VAL A 78 -5.44 -10.95 6.23
C VAL A 78 -6.64 -11.40 7.07
N LYS A 79 -7.60 -12.12 6.49
CA LYS A 79 -8.70 -12.75 7.23
C LYS A 79 -8.18 -13.81 8.21
N MET A 80 -7.29 -14.70 7.77
CA MET A 80 -6.64 -15.69 8.66
C MET A 80 -5.80 -15.02 9.76
N LEU A 81 -5.18 -13.89 9.43
CA LEU A 81 -4.34 -13.10 10.34
C LEU A 81 -5.15 -12.14 11.21
N THR A 82 -6.45 -11.98 11.00
CA THR A 82 -7.30 -11.01 11.74
C THR A 82 -6.72 -9.59 11.72
N LEU A 83 -6.20 -9.17 10.56
CA LEU A 83 -5.70 -7.82 10.32
C LEU A 83 -6.47 -7.20 9.15
N PRO A 84 -6.57 -5.87 9.08
CA PRO A 84 -7.12 -5.20 7.91
C PRO A 84 -6.13 -5.20 6.73
N LEU A 85 -6.69 -5.14 5.53
CA LEU A 85 -5.99 -4.75 4.30
C LEU A 85 -6.49 -3.37 3.90
N ILE A 86 -5.57 -2.47 3.59
CA ILE A 86 -5.85 -1.09 3.21
C ILE A 86 -5.40 -0.92 1.75
N SER A 87 -6.31 -0.51 0.88
CA SER A 87 -6.04 -0.35 -0.55
C SER A 87 -5.98 1.12 -0.91
N HIS A 88 -4.93 1.51 -1.64
CA HIS A 88 -4.94 2.72 -2.44
C HIS A 88 -5.59 2.35 -3.78
N CYS A 89 -6.89 2.67 -3.93
CA CYS A 89 -7.65 2.29 -5.11
C CYS A 89 -7.32 3.23 -6.26
N GLU A 90 -6.43 2.79 -7.15
CA GLU A 90 -6.08 3.56 -8.34
C GLU A 90 -5.66 2.61 -9.47
N ASP A 91 -6.52 2.35 -10.45
CA ASP A 91 -6.08 1.66 -11.67
C ASP A 91 -5.20 2.60 -12.49
N ARG A 92 -3.87 2.45 -12.39
CA ARG A 92 -2.94 3.32 -13.14
C ARG A 92 -2.93 3.06 -14.64
N ARG A 93 -3.68 2.07 -15.16
CA ARG A 93 -4.00 1.99 -16.60
C ARG A 93 -4.97 3.09 -17.02
N LEU A 94 -5.83 3.53 -16.11
CA LEU A 94 -6.78 4.62 -16.29
C LEU A 94 -6.15 5.97 -15.91
N SER A 95 -5.51 6.07 -14.74
CA SER A 95 -4.91 7.35 -14.30
C SER A 95 -3.65 7.72 -15.09
N GLN A 96 -2.87 6.72 -15.54
CA GLN A 96 -1.64 6.90 -16.32
C GLN A 96 -0.69 7.94 -15.71
N ASP A 97 -0.27 8.95 -16.49
CA ASP A 97 0.56 10.08 -16.05
C ASP A 97 -0.29 11.31 -15.71
N GLY A 98 -1.57 11.11 -15.36
CA GLY A 98 -2.43 12.18 -14.90
C GLY A 98 -1.87 12.81 -13.63
N VAL A 99 -1.98 14.13 -13.52
CA VAL A 99 -1.41 14.90 -12.40
C VAL A 99 -2.47 15.60 -11.55
N MET A 100 -3.73 15.47 -11.93
CA MET A 100 -4.88 16.04 -11.23
C MET A 100 -6.17 15.34 -11.68
N ASN A 101 -7.28 15.62 -11.00
CA ASN A 101 -8.59 15.13 -11.42
C ASN A 101 -8.95 15.54 -12.86
N GLU A 102 -9.42 14.58 -13.66
CA GLU A 102 -9.94 14.84 -15.01
C GLU A 102 -11.24 15.66 -14.95
N GLY A 103 -11.24 16.80 -15.63
CA GLY A 103 -12.45 17.60 -15.77
C GLY A 103 -12.17 18.99 -16.34
N TYR A 104 -13.15 19.88 -16.14
CA TYR A 104 -13.12 21.24 -16.69
C TYR A 104 -11.81 22.00 -16.39
N ILE A 105 -11.31 21.90 -15.15
CA ILE A 105 -10.09 22.61 -14.74
C ILE A 105 -8.84 21.99 -15.39
N SER A 106 -8.73 20.67 -15.48
CA SER A 106 -7.57 20.04 -16.13
C SER A 106 -7.52 20.39 -17.62
N THR A 107 -8.68 20.49 -18.28
CA THR A 107 -8.80 20.97 -19.66
C THR A 107 -8.33 22.42 -19.82
N ILE A 108 -8.78 23.33 -18.96
CA ILE A 108 -8.37 24.75 -19.02
C ILE A 108 -6.87 24.91 -18.80
N LEU A 109 -6.31 24.18 -17.85
CA LEU A 109 -4.90 24.27 -17.50
C LEU A 109 -4.00 23.50 -18.47
N GLY A 110 -4.56 22.70 -19.38
CA GLY A 110 -3.80 21.85 -20.30
C GLY A 110 -3.05 20.72 -19.60
N LEU A 111 -3.52 20.28 -18.43
CA LEU A 111 -2.90 19.21 -17.64
C LEU A 111 -3.61 17.87 -17.90
N LYS A 112 -2.85 16.78 -17.91
CA LYS A 112 -3.39 15.42 -18.05
C LYS A 112 -4.19 15.07 -16.79
N GLY A 113 -5.46 14.72 -16.98
CA GLY A 113 -6.39 14.35 -15.91
C GLY A 113 -6.33 12.86 -15.56
N MET A 114 -6.72 12.53 -14.33
CA MET A 114 -7.02 11.18 -13.86
C MET A 114 -8.54 11.03 -13.76
N PRO A 115 -9.16 10.11 -14.50
CA PRO A 115 -10.60 9.90 -14.45
C PRO A 115 -11.02 9.30 -13.10
N LYS A 116 -12.23 9.63 -12.63
CA LYS A 116 -12.78 9.09 -11.37
C LYS A 116 -12.89 7.56 -11.40
N GLU A 117 -13.10 7.00 -12.59
CA GLU A 117 -13.18 5.56 -12.88
C GLU A 117 -11.90 4.80 -12.52
N ALA A 118 -10.77 5.51 -12.35
CA ALA A 118 -9.55 4.92 -11.80
C ALA A 118 -9.71 4.49 -10.33
N GLU A 119 -10.62 5.11 -9.58
CA GLU A 119 -10.86 4.83 -8.15
C GLU A 119 -12.25 4.21 -7.91
N GLU A 120 -13.30 4.73 -8.56
CA GLU A 120 -14.71 4.39 -8.30
C GLU A 120 -15.59 4.43 -9.55
N VAL A 121 -16.73 3.72 -9.53
CA VAL A 121 -17.75 3.71 -10.61
C VAL A 121 -19.11 4.10 -10.07
#